data_AF-A0A8J4FC63-F1
#
_entry.id   AF-A0A8J4FC63-F1
#
_cell.length_a   1.000
_cell.length_b   1.000
_cell.length_c   1.000
_cell.angle_alpha   90.00
_cell.angle_beta   90.00
_cell.angle_gamma   90.00
#
_symmetry.space_group_name_H-M   'P 1'
#
loop_
_entity.id
_entity.type
_entity.pdbx_description
1 polymer ?
#
loop_
_entity_poly.entity_id
_entity_poly.type
_entity_poly.pdbx_seq_one_letter_code
_entity_poly.pdbx_strand_id
1 'polypeptide(L)'
;MIQSPGHQARTLRPKHSYNHDVFRTACFLRRPRMHAHKVPKPQATAASKGGSLGGLSVLTNTRPVDRLRFQSMLVFKQFDSDGDGKLTLEELDQYAAYSAERFGPAAEQFAPMYEKLRAEAAVALSGCVDVESFIELVRGQVKVASNNTVFPRSVFNDTELNQLGWDSALSRVEVAAALAIFRLLDFNLDNYVKLEDLRKAQGIEREVVADKLEDADTNEDGFLSFKDFLTSYARERPVILNMVVLFAHTALFWFILNLPMLDIPVKAVLCLGVLLKPQFVTTPVIKLYQILRTVIDRARAEIEMAGDRGRGAAA
;
A
#
# COMPACT_ATOMS: atom_id res chain seq x y z
N MET A 1 69.80 25.75 0.23
CA MET A 1 68.88 25.88 1.37
C MET A 1 67.47 26.10 0.87
N ILE A 2 66.72 25.03 0.61
CA ILE A 2 65.23 25.03 0.59
C ILE A 2 64.83 23.61 1.02
N GLN A 3 64.23 23.50 2.21
CA GLN A 3 63.78 22.24 2.82
C GLN A 3 62.36 21.90 2.36
N SER A 4 62.15 20.64 1.96
CA SER A 4 60.83 20.01 1.79
C SER A 4 60.21 19.66 3.15
N PRO A 5 58.89 19.85 3.34
CA PRO A 5 58.15 19.22 4.42
C PRO A 5 57.54 17.89 3.95
N GLY A 6 57.80 16.85 4.76
CA GLY A 6 57.52 15.46 4.46
C GLY A 6 56.11 14.96 4.78
N HIS A 7 55.82 13.81 4.17
CA HIS A 7 54.70 12.92 4.45
C HIS A 7 54.67 12.45 5.90
N GLN A 8 53.47 12.42 6.50
CA GLN A 8 53.18 11.54 7.64
C GLN A 8 52.06 10.58 7.27
N ALA A 9 52.44 9.30 7.12
CA ALA A 9 51.55 8.16 7.06
C ALA A 9 51.03 7.86 8.47
N ARG A 10 49.71 7.73 8.63
CA ARG A 10 49.09 7.28 9.89
C ARG A 10 48.39 5.94 9.65
N THR A 11 49.05 4.89 10.10
CA THR A 11 48.59 3.50 10.08
C THR A 11 47.84 3.12 11.36
N LEU A 12 46.73 2.37 11.17
CA LEU A 12 46.21 1.26 11.99
C LEU A 12 45.70 1.52 13.43
N ARG A 13 44.41 1.22 13.66
CA ARG A 13 43.95 -0.06 14.25
C ARG A 13 42.42 -0.14 14.38
N PRO A 14 41.80 -1.32 14.17
CA PRO A 14 40.40 -1.59 14.48
C PRO A 14 40.27 -2.11 15.93
N LYS A 15 39.14 -1.83 16.58
CA LYS A 15 38.69 -2.55 17.79
C LYS A 15 37.31 -3.15 17.52
N HIS A 16 37.31 -4.43 17.15
CA HIS A 16 36.19 -5.32 17.42
C HIS A 16 36.11 -5.55 18.93
N SER A 17 34.94 -5.36 19.52
CA SER A 17 34.61 -5.92 20.82
C SER A 17 33.37 -6.80 20.64
N TYR A 18 33.61 -8.11 20.59
CA TYR A 18 32.61 -9.14 20.84
C TYR A 18 32.21 -9.05 22.32
N ASN A 19 30.92 -8.92 22.61
CA ASN A 19 30.36 -9.30 23.91
C ASN A 19 29.51 -10.54 23.70
N HIS A 20 30.12 -11.68 23.97
CA HIS A 20 29.42 -12.87 24.42
C HIS A 20 29.15 -12.69 25.91
N ASP A 21 27.88 -12.71 26.32
CA ASP A 21 27.55 -13.13 27.67
C ASP A 21 26.53 -14.27 27.62
N VAL A 22 26.94 -15.32 28.33
CA VAL A 22 26.32 -16.62 28.52
C VAL A 22 25.71 -16.62 29.94
N PHE A 23 24.85 -17.61 30.21
CA PHE A 23 24.30 -18.04 31.52
C PHE A 23 22.97 -17.36 31.91
N ARG A 24 21.93 -18.04 32.44
CA ARG A 24 21.62 -19.46 32.71
C ARG A 24 20.14 -19.53 33.14
N THR A 25 19.46 -20.59 32.72
CA THR A 25 18.55 -21.47 33.49
C THR A 25 17.78 -20.91 34.71
N ALA A 26 16.45 -21.04 34.68
CA ALA A 26 15.69 -21.64 35.79
C ALA A 26 14.32 -22.16 35.33
N CYS A 27 14.16 -23.48 35.39
CA CYS A 27 12.88 -24.18 35.35
C CYS A 27 11.98 -23.75 36.51
N PHE A 28 10.69 -23.53 36.27
CA PHE A 28 9.68 -23.67 37.31
C PHE A 28 8.47 -24.44 36.77
N LEU A 29 8.42 -25.71 37.18
CA LEU A 29 7.26 -26.59 37.12
C LEU A 29 6.19 -26.08 38.11
N ARG A 30 4.97 -25.78 37.63
CA ARG A 30 3.76 -25.82 38.48
C ARG A 30 2.48 -25.99 37.64
N ARG A 31 2.01 -27.23 37.57
CA ARG A 31 0.60 -27.64 37.46
C ARG A 31 0.35 -28.64 38.61
N PRO A 32 -0.90 -28.98 39.02
CA PRO A 32 -2.20 -28.60 38.47
C PRO A 32 -3.22 -28.17 39.56
N ARG A 33 -4.38 -27.63 39.15
CA ARG A 33 -5.63 -27.90 39.89
C ARG A 33 -6.81 -27.96 38.92
N MET A 34 -7.43 -29.12 38.88
CA MET A 34 -8.62 -29.41 38.09
C MET A 34 -9.86 -28.83 38.76
N HIS A 35 -10.71 -28.16 37.99
CA HIS A 35 -12.14 -28.08 38.27
C HIS A 35 -12.89 -28.51 37.02
N ALA A 36 -13.60 -29.62 37.17
CA ALA A 36 -14.48 -30.20 36.19
C ALA A 36 -15.83 -29.46 36.19
N HIS A 37 -16.30 -28.99 35.03
CA HIS A 37 -17.73 -28.97 34.78
C HIS A 37 -18.15 -28.94 33.31
N LYS A 38 -18.86 -30.02 32.96
CA LYS A 38 -20.02 -30.16 32.06
C LYS A 38 -19.86 -29.83 30.56
N VAL A 39 -19.60 -30.90 29.82
CA VAL A 39 -19.72 -31.07 28.36
C VAL A 39 -21.20 -31.17 27.95
N PRO A 40 -21.68 -30.37 26.99
CA PRO A 40 -22.89 -30.69 26.22
C PRO A 40 -22.57 -31.55 24.98
N LYS A 41 -23.48 -32.48 24.69
CA LYS A 41 -23.45 -33.51 23.63
C LYS A 41 -23.17 -32.96 22.22
N PRO A 42 -22.39 -33.67 21.38
CA PRO A 42 -22.29 -33.37 19.96
C PRO A 42 -23.54 -33.87 19.21
N GLN A 43 -24.21 -32.97 18.51
CA GLN A 43 -25.18 -33.32 17.48
C GLN A 43 -24.42 -33.79 16.24
N ALA A 44 -24.71 -35.02 15.82
CA ALA A 44 -24.28 -35.56 14.55
C ALA A 44 -24.91 -34.75 13.42
N THR A 45 -24.08 -34.10 12.61
CA THR A 45 -24.45 -33.70 11.25
C THR A 45 -23.62 -34.51 10.27
N ALA A 46 -24.35 -35.17 9.38
CA ALA A 46 -23.87 -36.17 8.46
C ALA A 46 -22.90 -35.57 7.43
N ALA A 47 -21.89 -36.36 7.09
CA ALA A 47 -20.98 -36.11 6.00
C ALA A 47 -21.71 -35.98 4.67
N SER A 48 -21.58 -34.84 3.98
CA SER A 48 -21.68 -34.79 2.53
C SER A 48 -20.28 -34.90 1.93
N LYS A 49 -19.90 -36.12 1.51
CA LYS A 49 -18.81 -36.30 0.55
C LYS A 49 -19.24 -35.66 -0.77
N GLY A 50 -18.75 -34.45 -1.01
CA GLY A 50 -18.80 -33.80 -2.32
C GLY A 50 -17.39 -33.37 -2.67
N GLY A 51 -16.77 -34.04 -3.65
CA GLY A 51 -15.55 -33.56 -4.28
C GLY A 51 -15.86 -32.21 -4.93
N SER A 52 -15.53 -31.13 -4.24
CA SER A 52 -15.80 -29.77 -4.68
C SER A 52 -14.52 -29.21 -5.27
N LEU A 53 -14.58 -28.98 -6.58
CA LEU A 53 -13.60 -28.28 -7.40
C LEU A 53 -13.09 -27.02 -6.67
N GLY A 54 -11.82 -27.03 -6.25
CA GLY A 54 -11.14 -25.91 -5.59
C GLY A 54 -10.96 -24.63 -6.43
N GLY A 55 -11.73 -24.47 -7.51
CA GLY A 55 -11.72 -23.29 -8.38
C GLY A 55 -12.83 -22.27 -8.09
N LEU A 56 -13.82 -22.58 -7.25
CA LEU A 56 -14.98 -21.70 -7.02
C LEU A 56 -14.93 -20.90 -5.71
N SER A 57 -14.01 -21.21 -4.79
CA SER A 57 -13.72 -20.36 -3.62
C SER A 57 -13.19 -18.98 -4.01
N VAL A 58 -12.72 -18.82 -5.26
CA VAL A 58 -12.32 -17.54 -5.85
C VAL A 58 -13.52 -16.62 -6.10
N LEU A 59 -14.72 -17.16 -6.35
CA LEU A 59 -15.90 -16.35 -6.69
C LEU A 59 -16.72 -15.87 -5.48
N THR A 60 -16.49 -16.42 -4.28
CA THR A 60 -17.17 -15.98 -3.05
C THR A 60 -16.43 -14.88 -2.30
N ASN A 61 -15.22 -14.52 -2.72
CA ASN A 61 -14.44 -13.49 -2.05
C ASN A 61 -14.83 -12.10 -2.58
N THR A 62 -15.96 -11.56 -2.08
CA THR A 62 -16.48 -10.23 -2.44
C THR A 62 -15.66 -9.06 -1.88
N ARG A 63 -14.42 -9.31 -1.44
CA ARG A 63 -13.51 -8.27 -0.95
C ARG A 63 -12.90 -7.55 -2.16
N PRO A 64 -12.76 -6.22 -2.11
CA PRO A 64 -12.25 -5.45 -3.23
C PRO A 64 -10.86 -5.95 -3.64
N VAL A 65 -10.70 -6.07 -4.95
CA VAL A 65 -9.48 -6.46 -5.63
C VAL A 65 -8.52 -5.26 -5.57
N ASP A 66 -7.88 -5.07 -4.41
CA ASP A 66 -7.01 -3.94 -4.15
C ASP A 66 -5.56 -4.25 -4.52
N ARG A 67 -4.80 -3.26 -5.02
CA ARG A 67 -3.36 -3.37 -5.33
C ARG A 67 -2.54 -4.00 -4.19
N LEU A 68 -2.87 -3.64 -2.94
CA LEU A 68 -2.19 -4.16 -1.76
C LEU A 68 -2.32 -5.67 -1.61
N ARG A 69 -3.46 -6.25 -2.03
CA ARG A 69 -3.66 -7.70 -2.00
C ARG A 69 -2.59 -8.42 -2.83
N PHE A 70 -2.29 -7.92 -4.03
CA PHE A 70 -1.26 -8.50 -4.91
C PHE A 70 0.12 -8.40 -4.34
N GLN A 71 0.44 -7.24 -3.78
CA GLN A 71 1.73 -7.00 -3.17
C GLN A 71 1.90 -7.91 -1.94
N SER A 72 0.86 -8.09 -1.15
CA SER A 72 0.84 -9.07 -0.06
C SER A 72 1.00 -10.51 -0.57
N MET A 73 0.37 -10.88 -1.68
CA MET A 73 0.53 -12.22 -2.27
C MET A 73 1.94 -12.49 -2.79
N LEU A 74 2.61 -11.48 -3.35
CA LEU A 74 4.00 -11.58 -3.76
C LEU A 74 4.92 -11.85 -2.56
N VAL A 75 4.71 -11.10 -1.48
CA VAL A 75 5.44 -11.32 -0.23
C VAL A 75 5.11 -12.70 0.34
N PHE A 76 3.84 -13.11 0.34
CA PHE A 76 3.42 -14.44 0.81
C PHE A 76 4.18 -15.56 0.09
N LYS A 77 4.21 -15.53 -1.25
CA LYS A 77 4.90 -16.53 -2.08
C LYS A 77 6.41 -16.60 -1.83
N GLN A 78 7.02 -15.52 -1.33
CA GLN A 78 8.43 -15.52 -0.98
C GLN A 78 8.70 -16.29 0.32
N PHE A 79 7.72 -16.36 1.22
CA PHE A 79 7.85 -17.04 2.52
C PHE A 79 7.25 -18.46 2.52
N ASP A 80 6.26 -18.72 1.67
CA ASP A 80 5.68 -20.04 1.38
C ASP A 80 6.70 -20.87 0.59
N SER A 81 7.62 -21.52 1.33
CA SER A 81 8.79 -22.16 0.74
C SER A 81 8.47 -23.52 0.11
N ASP A 82 7.43 -24.18 0.61
CA ASP A 82 6.95 -25.47 0.08
C ASP A 82 5.87 -25.31 -1.01
N GLY A 83 5.31 -24.11 -1.15
CA GLY A 83 4.33 -23.77 -2.17
C GLY A 83 2.95 -24.38 -1.89
N ASP A 84 2.66 -24.69 -0.63
CA ASP A 84 1.40 -25.32 -0.23
C ASP A 84 0.23 -24.31 -0.14
N GLY A 85 0.53 -23.01 -0.29
CA GLY A 85 -0.44 -21.92 -0.23
C GLY A 85 -0.81 -21.53 1.21
N LYS A 86 -0.02 -21.94 2.19
CA LYS A 86 -0.17 -21.63 3.61
C LYS A 86 1.20 -21.26 4.19
N LEU A 87 1.18 -20.61 5.35
CA LEU A 87 2.40 -20.32 6.10
C LEU A 87 2.38 -21.09 7.41
N THR A 88 3.43 -21.86 7.63
CA THR A 88 3.72 -22.46 8.92
C THR A 88 4.08 -21.39 9.95
N LEU A 89 4.05 -21.73 11.24
CA LEU A 89 4.46 -20.80 12.31
C LEU A 89 5.93 -20.37 12.17
N GLU A 90 6.79 -21.25 11.66
CA GLU A 90 8.20 -20.97 11.43
C GLU A 90 8.39 -19.95 10.29
N GLU A 91 7.67 -20.11 9.18
CA GLU A 91 7.69 -19.14 8.07
C GLU A 91 7.08 -17.81 8.49
N LEU A 92 6.03 -17.83 9.34
CA LEU A 92 5.47 -16.61 9.91
C LEU A 92 6.48 -15.88 10.81
N ASP A 93 7.29 -16.61 11.58
CA ASP A 93 8.34 -16.02 12.42
C ASP A 93 9.48 -15.45 11.56
N GLN A 94 9.81 -16.09 10.43
CA GLN A 94 10.74 -15.52 9.44
C GLN A 94 10.18 -14.23 8.84
N TYR A 95 8.90 -14.19 8.48
CA TYR A 95 8.23 -12.97 8.03
C TYR A 95 8.21 -11.89 9.11
N ALA A 96 7.99 -12.26 10.38
CA ALA A 96 8.02 -11.31 11.49
C ALA A 96 9.38 -10.62 11.61
N ALA A 97 10.48 -11.39 11.55
CA ALA A 97 11.84 -10.84 11.52
C ALA A 97 12.08 -9.96 10.29
N TYR A 98 11.67 -10.42 9.11
CA TYR A 98 11.76 -9.68 7.85
C TYR A 98 11.05 -8.32 7.90
N SER A 99 9.82 -8.30 8.43
CA SER A 99 9.03 -7.08 8.56
C SER A 99 9.65 -6.14 9.59
N ALA A 100 10.18 -6.66 10.70
CA ALA A 100 10.75 -5.84 11.75
C ALA A 100 11.95 -5.02 11.26
N GLU A 101 12.81 -5.62 10.44
CA GLU A 101 13.93 -4.93 9.79
C GLU A 101 13.48 -3.79 8.87
N ARG A 102 12.39 -4.01 8.11
CA ARG A 102 11.89 -3.05 7.11
C ARG A 102 11.15 -1.88 7.69
N PHE A 103 10.39 -2.12 8.75
CA PHE A 103 9.56 -1.12 9.41
C PHE A 103 10.28 -0.41 10.57
N GLY A 104 11.42 -0.94 11.01
CA GLY A 104 12.26 -0.36 12.05
C GLY A 104 11.44 -0.01 13.30
N PRO A 105 11.37 1.27 13.72
CA PRO A 105 10.67 1.66 14.96
C PRO A 105 9.16 1.41 14.94
N ALA A 106 8.53 1.24 13.77
CA ALA A 106 7.11 0.89 13.71
C ALA A 106 6.85 -0.59 14.03
N ALA A 107 7.88 -1.44 13.99
CA ALA A 107 7.75 -2.88 14.15
C ALA A 107 7.21 -3.32 15.52
N GLU A 108 7.52 -2.56 16.57
CA GLU A 108 7.06 -2.85 17.93
C GLU A 108 5.52 -2.91 18.03
N GLN A 109 4.83 -2.14 17.18
CA GLN A 109 3.37 -2.06 17.16
C GLN A 109 2.71 -3.27 16.46
N PHE A 110 3.50 -4.13 15.81
CA PHE A 110 2.98 -5.30 15.10
C PHE A 110 2.86 -6.55 15.97
N ALA A 111 3.52 -6.59 17.12
CA ALA A 111 3.46 -7.71 18.07
C ALA A 111 2.03 -8.24 18.33
N PRO A 112 1.02 -7.40 18.65
CA PRO A 112 -0.34 -7.90 18.89
C PRO A 112 -1.00 -8.50 17.63
N MET A 113 -0.60 -8.06 16.43
CA MET A 113 -1.14 -8.61 15.18
C MET A 113 -0.62 -10.02 14.94
N TYR A 114 0.67 -10.24 15.19
CA TYR A 114 1.28 -11.58 15.11
C TYR A 114 0.73 -12.53 16.15
N GLU A 115 0.54 -12.08 17.40
CA GLU A 115 -0.07 -12.90 18.45
C GLU A 115 -1.50 -13.32 18.09
N LYS A 116 -2.31 -12.39 17.58
CA LYS A 116 -3.66 -12.70 17.11
C LYS A 116 -3.65 -13.75 16.01
N LEU A 117 -2.75 -13.60 15.03
CA LEU A 117 -2.64 -14.51 13.90
C LEU A 117 -2.16 -15.91 14.33
N ARG A 118 -1.19 -15.98 15.26
CA ARG A 118 -0.75 -17.27 15.84
C ARG A 118 -1.87 -17.95 16.62
N ALA A 119 -2.68 -17.19 17.35
CA ALA A 119 -3.85 -17.73 18.04
C ALA A 119 -4.90 -18.27 17.07
N GLU A 120 -5.16 -17.56 15.96
CA GLU A 120 -6.05 -18.03 14.88
C GLU A 120 -5.52 -19.31 14.22
N ALA A 121 -4.22 -19.35 13.91
CA ALA A 121 -3.57 -20.53 13.34
C ALA A 121 -3.63 -21.73 14.29
N ALA A 122 -3.47 -21.53 15.60
CA ALA A 122 -3.55 -22.60 16.59
C ALA A 122 -4.96 -23.22 16.73
N VAL A 123 -6.00 -22.45 16.41
CA VAL A 123 -7.40 -22.93 16.38
C VAL A 123 -7.75 -23.58 15.05
N ALA A 124 -7.10 -23.15 13.96
CA ALA A 124 -7.28 -23.73 12.64
C ALA A 124 -6.82 -25.18 12.61
N LEU A 125 -7.58 -26.05 11.91
CA LEU A 125 -7.29 -27.47 11.81
C LEU A 125 -5.92 -27.77 11.17
N SER A 126 -5.41 -26.83 10.36
CA SER A 126 -4.12 -26.92 9.69
C SER A 126 -2.94 -26.49 10.56
N GLY A 127 -3.15 -25.73 11.65
CA GLY A 127 -2.03 -25.13 12.39
C GLY A 127 -1.24 -24.09 11.58
N CYS A 128 -1.73 -23.69 10.41
CA CYS A 128 -1.06 -22.83 9.44
C CYS A 128 -1.91 -21.60 9.16
N VAL A 129 -1.25 -20.51 8.76
CA VAL A 129 -1.87 -19.26 8.34
C VAL A 129 -2.24 -19.33 6.86
N ASP A 130 -3.46 -18.96 6.54
CA ASP A 130 -3.92 -18.82 5.16
C ASP A 130 -3.55 -17.46 4.54
N VAL A 131 -3.52 -17.42 3.21
CA VAL A 131 -3.20 -16.21 2.43
C VAL A 131 -4.06 -15.01 2.84
N GLU A 132 -5.36 -15.21 3.12
CA GLU A 132 -6.26 -14.10 3.44
C GLU A 132 -5.94 -13.48 4.81
N SER A 133 -5.67 -14.32 5.82
CA SER A 133 -5.24 -13.83 7.13
C SER A 133 -3.88 -13.13 7.06
N PHE A 134 -2.98 -13.59 6.18
CA PHE A 134 -1.72 -12.89 5.89
C PHE A 134 -1.94 -11.53 5.22
N ILE A 135 -2.84 -11.44 4.23
CA ILE A 135 -3.19 -10.15 3.58
C ILE A 135 -3.73 -9.15 4.61
N GLU A 136 -4.58 -9.60 5.54
CA GLU A 136 -5.10 -8.74 6.61
C GLU A 136 -4.01 -8.28 7.59
N LEU A 137 -3.02 -9.16 7.88
CA LEU A 137 -1.83 -8.78 8.64
C LEU A 137 -1.06 -7.66 7.94
N VAL A 138 -0.75 -7.82 6.65
CA VAL A 138 -0.01 -6.81 5.87
C VAL A 138 -0.79 -5.49 5.80
N ARG A 139 -2.11 -5.55 5.59
CA ARG A 139 -3.00 -4.37 5.65
C ARG A 139 -2.91 -3.65 7.00
N GLY A 140 -2.91 -4.41 8.09
CA GLY A 140 -2.71 -3.89 9.44
C GLY A 140 -1.38 -3.18 9.59
N GLN A 141 -0.29 -3.80 9.14
CA GLN A 141 1.06 -3.25 9.21
C GLN A 141 1.21 -1.95 8.42
N VAL A 142 0.73 -1.94 7.16
CA VAL A 142 0.74 -0.75 6.31
C VAL A 142 -0.07 0.38 6.95
N LYS A 143 -1.25 0.08 7.53
CA LYS A 143 -2.07 1.07 8.22
C LYS A 143 -1.39 1.64 9.47
N VAL A 144 -0.68 0.81 10.23
CA VAL A 144 0.08 1.27 11.40
C VAL A 144 1.26 2.14 10.96
N ALA A 145 2.02 1.68 9.96
CA ALA A 145 3.15 2.41 9.40
C ALA A 145 2.74 3.75 8.78
N SER A 146 1.58 3.82 8.10
CA SER A 146 1.09 5.05 7.48
C SER A 146 0.67 6.12 8.49
N ASN A 147 0.20 5.69 9.67
CA ASN A 147 -0.18 6.58 10.76
C ASN A 147 1.03 6.96 11.64
N ASN A 148 2.14 6.24 11.53
CA ASN A 148 3.35 6.51 12.27
C ASN A 148 4.18 7.59 11.55
N THR A 149 4.42 8.72 12.23
CA THR A 149 5.22 9.82 11.65
C THR A 149 6.72 9.54 11.67
N VAL A 150 7.19 8.61 12.50
CA VAL A 150 8.60 8.27 12.67
C VAL A 150 9.09 7.35 11.55
N PHE A 151 8.26 6.42 11.09
CA PHE A 151 8.61 5.45 10.04
C PHE A 151 9.08 6.09 8.73
N PRO A 152 8.33 7.00 8.08
CA PRO A 152 8.81 7.60 6.83
C PRO A 152 10.06 8.46 7.06
N ARG A 153 10.21 9.04 8.26
CA ARG A 153 11.37 9.85 8.66
C ARG A 153 12.64 9.04 8.90
N SER A 154 12.53 7.75 9.19
CA SER A 154 13.72 6.89 9.33
C SER A 154 14.32 6.52 7.98
N VAL A 155 13.57 6.70 6.88
CA VAL A 155 14.02 6.39 5.52
C VAL A 155 14.40 7.65 4.75
N PHE A 156 13.55 8.68 4.82
CA PHE A 156 13.73 9.94 4.10
C PHE A 156 13.71 11.13 5.05
N ASN A 157 14.40 12.21 4.69
CA ASN A 157 14.30 13.45 5.45
C ASN A 157 12.94 14.14 5.22
N ASP A 158 12.55 15.05 6.12
CA ASP A 158 11.24 15.73 6.04
C ASP A 158 11.08 16.56 4.75
N THR A 159 12.17 17.11 4.20
CA THR A 159 12.15 17.91 2.97
C THR A 159 11.82 17.04 1.75
N GLU A 160 12.48 15.89 1.63
CA GLU A 160 12.26 14.89 0.59
C GLU A 160 10.86 14.30 0.68
N LEU A 161 10.38 13.97 1.88
CA LEU A 161 9.01 13.47 2.06
C LEU A 161 7.97 14.47 1.56
N ASN A 162 8.16 15.76 1.84
CA ASN A 162 7.28 16.82 1.36
C ASN A 162 7.35 16.96 -0.16
N GLN A 163 8.55 16.86 -0.74
CA GLN A 163 8.74 16.89 -2.18
C GLN A 163 8.06 15.70 -2.88
N LEU A 164 8.28 14.49 -2.37
CA LEU A 164 7.66 13.26 -2.90
C LEU A 164 6.14 13.32 -2.83
N GLY A 165 5.57 13.81 -1.72
CA GLY A 165 4.13 14.01 -1.59
C GLY A 165 3.58 15.05 -2.57
N TRP A 166 4.32 16.14 -2.80
CA TRP A 166 3.91 17.17 -3.75
C TRP A 166 3.99 16.69 -5.22
N ASP A 167 5.08 16.02 -5.59
CA ASP A 167 5.29 15.48 -6.94
C ASP A 167 4.18 14.48 -7.31
N SER A 168 3.92 13.52 -6.41
CA SER A 168 2.91 12.47 -6.58
C SER A 168 1.46 12.94 -6.32
N ALA A 169 1.27 14.15 -5.80
CA ALA A 169 -0.02 14.66 -5.32
C ALA A 169 -0.70 13.74 -4.28
N LEU A 170 0.11 13.07 -3.46
CA LEU A 170 -0.33 12.18 -2.39
C LEU A 170 -0.21 12.86 -1.03
N SER A 171 -1.12 12.55 -0.12
CA SER A 171 -0.99 12.95 1.28
C SER A 171 0.18 12.23 1.95
N ARG A 172 0.70 12.81 3.05
CA ARG A 172 1.80 12.21 3.81
C ARG A 172 1.50 10.77 4.28
N VAL A 173 0.25 10.50 4.63
CA VAL A 173 -0.22 9.17 5.04
C VAL A 173 -0.18 8.19 3.87
N GLU A 174 -0.61 8.62 2.68
CA GLU A 174 -0.55 7.80 1.46
C GLU A 174 0.89 7.53 1.02
N VAL A 175 1.79 8.52 1.11
CA VAL A 175 3.23 8.33 0.83
C VAL A 175 3.84 7.32 1.81
N ALA A 176 3.52 7.43 3.11
CA ALA A 176 4.01 6.49 4.12
C ALA A 176 3.45 5.06 3.91
N ALA A 177 2.20 4.94 3.48
CA ALA A 177 1.61 3.65 3.10
C ALA A 177 2.29 3.05 1.86
N ALA A 178 2.53 3.85 0.82
CA ALA A 178 3.26 3.41 -0.36
C ALA A 178 4.70 3.00 -0.02
N LEU A 179 5.37 3.74 0.87
CA LEU A 179 6.70 3.39 1.36
C LEU A 179 6.73 2.07 2.13
N ALA A 180 5.74 1.84 3.00
CA ALA A 180 5.59 0.58 3.73
C ALA A 180 5.52 -0.62 2.78
N ILE A 181 4.70 -0.50 1.74
CA ILE A 181 4.54 -1.52 0.70
C ILE A 181 5.83 -1.69 -0.10
N PHE A 182 6.45 -0.59 -0.53
CA PHE A 182 7.69 -0.60 -1.30
C PHE A 182 8.79 -1.37 -0.55
N ARG A 183 8.99 -1.07 0.74
CA ARG A 183 9.98 -1.78 1.56
C ARG A 183 9.65 -3.26 1.75
N LEU A 184 8.37 -3.63 1.77
CA LEU A 184 7.96 -5.04 1.83
C LEU A 184 8.28 -5.79 0.53
N LEU A 185 8.26 -5.11 -0.62
CA LEU A 185 8.59 -5.69 -1.92
C LEU A 185 10.10 -5.66 -2.24
N ASP A 186 10.84 -4.76 -1.59
CA ASP A 186 12.30 -4.68 -1.65
C ASP A 186 12.92 -5.76 -0.76
N PHE A 187 13.10 -6.96 -1.33
CA PHE A 187 13.58 -8.14 -0.62
C PHE A 187 15.07 -8.05 -0.21
N ASN A 188 15.88 -7.29 -0.94
CA ASN A 188 17.33 -7.15 -0.71
C ASN A 188 17.75 -5.80 -0.12
N LEU A 189 16.81 -4.89 0.14
CA LEU A 189 17.03 -3.58 0.75
C LEU A 189 17.96 -2.67 -0.07
N ASP A 190 17.92 -2.80 -1.40
CA ASP A 190 18.71 -1.94 -2.30
C ASP A 190 17.98 -0.64 -2.69
N ASN A 191 16.74 -0.46 -2.22
CA ASN A 191 15.81 0.62 -2.56
C ASN A 191 15.32 0.60 -4.01
N TYR A 192 15.35 -0.56 -4.65
CA TYR A 192 14.75 -0.81 -5.96
C TYR A 192 13.87 -2.05 -5.92
N VAL A 193 12.83 -2.08 -6.75
CA VAL A 193 11.98 -3.25 -6.93
C VAL A 193 12.12 -3.73 -8.37
N LYS A 194 12.59 -4.97 -8.56
CA LYS A 194 12.72 -5.56 -9.89
C LYS A 194 11.36 -5.84 -10.50
N LEU A 195 11.10 -5.34 -11.71
CA LEU A 195 9.86 -5.65 -12.43
C LEU A 195 9.72 -7.14 -12.70
N GLU A 196 10.83 -7.87 -12.90
CA GLU A 196 10.81 -9.32 -13.09
C GLU A 196 10.20 -10.07 -11.91
N ASP A 197 10.47 -9.62 -10.68
CA ASP A 197 9.92 -10.26 -9.47
C ASP A 197 8.42 -9.98 -9.33
N LEU A 198 7.96 -8.80 -9.76
CA LEU A 198 6.54 -8.47 -9.85
C LEU A 198 5.84 -9.31 -10.93
N ARG A 199 6.49 -9.54 -12.08
CA ARG A 199 5.97 -10.35 -13.21
C ARG A 199 5.80 -11.82 -12.86
N LYS A 200 6.53 -12.35 -11.87
CA LYS A 200 6.37 -13.73 -11.38
C LYS A 200 5.03 -13.97 -10.67
N ALA A 201 4.29 -12.93 -10.28
CA ALA A 201 2.91 -13.10 -9.84
C ALA A 201 2.02 -13.57 -11.01
N GLN A 202 1.70 -14.86 -11.03
CA GLN A 202 0.71 -15.44 -11.94
C GLN A 202 -0.72 -15.01 -11.58
N GLY A 203 -1.55 -14.65 -12.57
CA GLY A 203 -3.00 -14.40 -12.42
C GLY A 203 -3.58 -13.36 -13.39
N ILE A 204 -4.90 -13.20 -13.40
CA ILE A 204 -5.65 -12.15 -14.13
C ILE A 204 -5.18 -10.74 -13.71
N GLU A 205 -4.66 -10.66 -12.49
CA GLU A 205 -4.23 -9.45 -11.81
C GLU A 205 -2.86 -8.97 -12.30
N ARG A 206 -2.14 -9.83 -13.03
CA ARG A 206 -0.91 -9.48 -13.73
C ARG A 206 -1.15 -8.37 -14.74
N GLU A 207 -2.24 -8.39 -15.50
CA GLU A 207 -2.48 -7.39 -16.55
C GLU A 207 -2.63 -5.99 -15.95
N VAL A 208 -3.47 -5.85 -14.91
CA VAL A 208 -3.75 -4.55 -14.30
C VAL A 208 -2.53 -3.95 -13.59
N VAL A 209 -1.70 -4.80 -12.98
CA VAL A 209 -0.52 -4.38 -12.23
C VAL A 209 0.68 -4.16 -13.16
N ALA A 210 0.86 -5.02 -14.17
CA ALA A 210 1.93 -4.87 -15.15
C ALA A 210 1.75 -3.59 -15.94
N ASP A 211 0.56 -3.31 -16.48
CA ASP A 211 0.35 -2.09 -17.29
C ASP A 211 0.70 -0.83 -16.48
N LYS A 212 0.25 -0.75 -15.22
CA LYS A 212 0.48 0.44 -14.37
C LYS A 212 1.88 0.56 -13.77
N LEU A 213 2.60 -0.55 -13.60
CA LEU A 213 3.95 -0.54 -13.04
C LEU A 213 5.02 -0.49 -14.13
N GLU A 214 4.75 -1.03 -15.32
CA GLU A 214 5.61 -0.89 -16.49
C GLU A 214 5.62 0.55 -16.98
N ASP A 215 4.46 1.22 -17.07
CA ASP A 215 4.37 2.65 -17.40
C ASP A 215 5.06 3.56 -16.36
N ALA A 216 5.29 3.05 -15.15
CA ALA A 216 5.92 3.81 -14.08
C ALA A 216 7.46 3.80 -14.18
N ASP A 217 8.06 2.80 -14.85
CA ASP A 217 9.50 2.69 -15.08
C ASP A 217 9.94 3.69 -16.17
N THR A 218 10.24 4.92 -15.75
CA THR A 218 10.50 6.03 -16.67
C THR A 218 11.84 5.93 -17.42
N ASN A 219 12.78 5.15 -16.91
CA ASN A 219 14.10 4.97 -17.50
C ASN A 219 14.28 3.59 -18.16
N GLU A 220 13.25 2.75 -18.14
CA GLU A 220 13.18 1.43 -18.79
C GLU A 220 14.35 0.50 -18.40
N ASP A 221 14.86 0.64 -17.17
CA ASP A 221 15.99 -0.16 -16.70
C ASP A 221 15.57 -1.50 -16.07
N GLY A 222 14.25 -1.72 -15.89
CA GLY A 222 13.70 -2.91 -15.26
C GLY A 222 13.67 -2.85 -13.73
N PHE A 223 14.01 -1.71 -13.13
CA PHE A 223 14.05 -1.47 -11.69
C PHE A 223 13.20 -0.26 -11.31
N LEU A 224 12.18 -0.47 -10.49
CA LEU A 224 11.39 0.62 -9.94
C LEU A 224 12.10 1.25 -8.74
N SER A 225 12.52 2.50 -8.87
CA SER A 225 12.87 3.31 -7.70
C SER A 225 11.63 3.64 -6.88
N PHE A 226 11.78 4.09 -5.63
CA PHE A 226 10.62 4.53 -4.85
C PHE A 226 9.85 5.69 -5.52
N LYS A 227 10.55 6.56 -6.26
CA LYS A 227 9.92 7.68 -6.96
C LYS A 227 9.06 7.17 -8.13
N ASP A 228 9.56 6.22 -8.90
CA ASP A 228 8.82 5.56 -9.98
C ASP A 228 7.65 4.77 -9.39
N PHE A 229 7.87 4.07 -8.28
CA PHE A 229 6.80 3.39 -7.59
C PHE A 229 5.67 4.36 -7.19
N LEU A 230 5.98 5.58 -6.73
CA LEU A 230 4.96 6.60 -6.43
C LEU A 230 4.22 7.11 -7.66
N THR A 231 4.82 7.16 -8.85
CA THR A 231 4.09 7.57 -10.07
C THR A 231 2.96 6.59 -10.37
N SER A 232 3.15 5.30 -10.09
CA SER A 232 2.08 4.31 -10.20
C SER A 232 0.93 4.52 -9.20
N TYR A 233 1.19 5.16 -8.06
CA TYR A 233 0.17 5.51 -7.04
C TYR A 233 -0.41 6.90 -7.23
N ALA A 234 0.28 7.76 -7.99
CA ALA A 234 -0.20 9.09 -8.29
C ALA A 234 -1.57 8.91 -8.95
N ARG A 235 -2.59 9.46 -8.28
CA ARG A 235 -3.92 9.53 -8.88
C ARG A 235 -3.73 10.28 -10.18
N GLU A 236 -4.24 9.74 -11.29
CA GLU A 236 -4.31 10.48 -12.54
C GLU A 236 -4.81 11.88 -12.19
N ARG A 237 -3.91 12.87 -12.32
CA ARG A 237 -4.31 14.25 -12.12
C ARG A 237 -5.46 14.42 -13.10
N PRO A 238 -6.67 14.75 -12.65
CA PRO A 238 -7.81 14.78 -13.54
C PRO A 238 -7.54 15.87 -14.57
N VAL A 239 -6.94 15.51 -15.70
CA VAL A 239 -6.56 16.42 -16.77
C VAL A 239 -7.82 17.14 -17.23
N ILE A 240 -8.92 16.39 -17.28
CA ILE A 240 -10.27 16.89 -17.53
C ILE A 240 -10.67 17.96 -16.50
N LEU A 241 -10.43 17.76 -15.20
CA LEU A 241 -10.75 18.80 -14.20
C LEU A 241 -9.91 20.06 -14.45
N ASN A 242 -8.61 19.93 -14.73
CA ASN A 242 -7.77 21.07 -15.04
C ASN A 242 -8.24 21.79 -16.32
N MET A 243 -8.63 21.06 -17.36
CA MET A 243 -9.20 21.63 -18.58
C MET A 243 -10.54 22.31 -18.33
N VAL A 244 -11.42 21.73 -17.51
CA VAL A 244 -12.72 22.32 -17.14
C VAL A 244 -12.53 23.57 -16.30
N VAL A 245 -11.58 23.57 -15.35
CA VAL A 245 -11.22 24.75 -14.55
C VAL A 245 -10.67 25.85 -15.46
N LEU A 246 -9.75 25.53 -16.37
CA LEU A 246 -9.20 26.48 -17.32
C LEU A 246 -10.30 27.07 -18.20
N PHE A 247 -11.16 26.22 -18.77
CA PHE A 247 -12.30 26.63 -19.59
C PHE A 247 -13.26 27.54 -18.83
N ALA A 248 -13.57 27.23 -17.56
CA ALA A 248 -14.43 28.07 -16.72
C ALA A 248 -13.83 29.46 -16.47
N HIS A 249 -12.52 29.56 -16.26
CA HIS A 249 -11.86 30.87 -16.16
C HIS A 249 -11.94 31.63 -17.48
N THR A 250 -11.61 30.98 -18.60
CA THR A 250 -11.71 31.60 -19.93
C THR A 250 -13.12 32.08 -20.24
N ALA A 251 -14.15 31.28 -19.92
CA ALA A 251 -15.54 31.64 -20.10
C ALA A 251 -15.95 32.83 -19.20
N LEU A 252 -15.49 32.89 -17.95
CA LEU A 252 -15.77 34.02 -17.06
C LEU A 252 -15.11 35.30 -17.56
N PHE A 253 -13.85 35.26 -17.98
CA PHE A 253 -13.18 36.42 -18.58
C PHE A 253 -13.91 36.89 -19.84
N TRP A 254 -14.28 35.97 -20.72
CA TRP A 254 -15.04 36.27 -21.92
C TRP A 254 -16.40 36.92 -21.58
N PHE A 255 -17.10 36.41 -20.56
CA PHE A 255 -18.36 36.97 -20.09
C PHE A 255 -18.19 38.40 -19.55
N ILE A 256 -17.23 38.63 -18.65
CA ILE A 256 -16.95 39.97 -18.09
C ILE A 256 -16.64 40.99 -19.19
N LEU A 257 -15.83 40.61 -20.17
CA LEU A 257 -15.41 41.49 -21.25
C LEU A 257 -16.56 41.82 -22.23
N ASN A 258 -17.48 40.89 -22.44
CA ASN A 258 -18.61 41.06 -23.37
C ASN A 258 -19.87 41.67 -22.75
N LEU A 259 -19.91 41.95 -21.44
CA LEU A 259 -21.06 42.62 -20.85
C LEU A 259 -21.21 44.05 -21.40
N PRO A 260 -22.35 44.39 -22.06
CA PRO A 260 -22.51 45.68 -22.73
C PRO A 260 -22.76 46.84 -21.75
N MET A 261 -23.20 46.53 -20.53
CA MET A 261 -23.54 47.55 -19.52
C MET A 261 -22.36 47.99 -18.65
N LEU A 262 -21.18 47.38 -18.79
CA LEU A 262 -20.01 47.73 -17.99
C LEU A 262 -19.03 48.59 -18.76
N ASP A 263 -18.62 49.69 -18.15
CA ASP A 263 -17.51 50.51 -18.62
C ASP A 263 -16.17 49.75 -18.53
N ILE A 264 -15.25 50.12 -19.42
CA ILE A 264 -13.89 49.56 -19.51
C ILE A 264 -13.15 49.53 -18.15
N PRO A 265 -13.12 50.60 -17.32
CA PRO A 265 -12.45 50.55 -16.02
C PRO A 265 -13.06 49.50 -15.08
N VAL A 266 -14.39 49.33 -15.08
CA VAL A 266 -15.05 48.34 -14.21
C VAL A 266 -14.73 46.93 -14.67
N LYS A 267 -14.72 46.67 -16.00
CA LYS A 267 -14.28 45.39 -16.57
C LYS A 267 -12.86 45.04 -16.14
N ALA A 268 -11.93 46.01 -16.21
CA ALA A 268 -10.55 45.81 -15.80
C ALA A 268 -10.42 45.45 -14.32
N VAL A 269 -11.16 46.13 -13.44
CA VAL A 269 -11.17 45.84 -11.99
C VAL A 269 -11.73 44.43 -11.72
N LEU A 270 -12.80 44.03 -12.40
CA LEU A 270 -13.37 42.68 -12.26
C LEU A 270 -12.39 41.59 -12.74
N CYS A 271 -11.78 41.77 -13.91
CA CYS A 271 -10.77 40.85 -14.43
C CYS A 271 -9.58 40.74 -13.45
N LEU A 272 -9.11 41.86 -12.90
CA LEU A 272 -8.05 41.88 -11.90
C LEU A 272 -8.48 41.16 -10.61
N GLY A 273 -9.73 41.35 -10.17
CA GLY A 273 -10.29 40.63 -9.03
C GLY A 273 -10.28 39.12 -9.20
N VAL A 274 -10.63 38.64 -10.41
CA VAL A 274 -10.57 37.20 -10.75
C VAL A 274 -9.13 36.70 -10.78
N LEU A 275 -8.17 37.47 -11.30
CA LEU A 275 -6.74 37.11 -11.32
C LEU A 275 -6.13 37.04 -9.92
N LEU A 276 -6.48 37.98 -9.04
CA LEU A 276 -5.97 38.02 -7.66
C LEU A 276 -6.58 36.91 -6.79
N LYS A 277 -7.82 36.48 -7.09
CA LYS A 277 -8.52 35.42 -6.37
C LYS A 277 -9.16 34.40 -7.32
N PRO A 278 -8.35 33.54 -7.98
CA PRO A 278 -8.86 32.49 -8.88
C PRO A 278 -9.77 31.49 -8.15
N GLN A 279 -9.63 31.38 -6.81
CA GLN A 279 -10.43 30.49 -5.97
C GLN A 279 -11.94 30.74 -6.06
N PHE A 280 -12.39 31.94 -6.46
CA PHE A 280 -13.81 32.23 -6.71
C PHE A 280 -14.40 31.41 -7.85
N VAL A 281 -13.59 31.01 -8.83
CA VAL A 281 -14.01 30.18 -9.96
C VAL A 281 -13.63 28.72 -9.71
N THR A 282 -12.41 28.47 -9.25
CA THR A 282 -11.90 27.10 -9.07
C THR A 282 -12.74 26.29 -8.07
N THR A 283 -13.08 26.86 -6.92
CA THR A 283 -13.79 26.14 -5.85
C THR A 283 -15.18 25.63 -6.28
N PRO A 284 -16.08 26.46 -6.85
CA PRO A 284 -17.38 25.98 -7.31
C PRO A 284 -17.26 24.97 -8.46
N VAL A 285 -16.31 25.16 -9.38
CA VAL A 285 -16.08 24.23 -10.51
C VAL A 285 -15.63 22.86 -10.02
N ILE A 286 -14.71 22.80 -9.05
CA ILE A 286 -14.27 21.52 -8.44
C ILE A 286 -15.46 20.82 -7.78
N LYS A 287 -16.27 21.53 -6.98
CA LYS A 287 -17.45 20.94 -6.33
C LYS A 287 -18.45 20.39 -7.36
N LEU A 288 -18.72 21.14 -8.42
CA LEU A 288 -19.63 20.71 -9.49
C LEU A 288 -19.08 19.48 -10.22
N TYR A 289 -17.79 19.47 -10.55
CA TYR A 289 -17.13 18.33 -11.18
C TYR A 289 -17.19 17.08 -10.30
N GLN A 290 -16.94 17.21 -9.00
CA GLN A 290 -17.06 16.10 -8.06
C GLN A 290 -18.47 15.51 -8.04
N ILE A 291 -19.49 16.37 -7.96
CA ILE A 291 -20.90 15.93 -8.01
C ILE A 291 -21.19 15.21 -9.34
N LEU A 292 -20.80 15.80 -10.47
CA LEU A 292 -21.02 15.22 -11.80
C LEU A 292 -20.33 13.86 -11.93
N ARG A 293 -19.08 13.76 -11.48
CA ARG A 293 -18.30 12.52 -11.50
C ARG A 293 -18.99 11.43 -10.67
N THR A 294 -19.44 11.74 -9.45
CA THR A 294 -20.18 10.78 -8.62
C THR A 294 -21.46 10.30 -9.29
N VAL A 295 -22.17 11.18 -10.00
CA VAL A 295 -23.38 10.80 -10.76
C VAL A 295 -23.04 9.90 -11.94
N ILE A 296 -21.97 10.20 -12.70
CA ILE A 296 -21.51 9.39 -13.83
C ILE A 296 -21.03 8.02 -13.36
N ASP A 297 -20.21 7.97 -12.30
CA ASP A 297 -19.69 6.72 -11.74
C ASP A 297 -20.84 5.82 -11.27
N ARG A 298 -21.88 6.41 -10.64
CA ARG A 298 -23.09 5.69 -10.26
C ARG A 298 -23.86 5.16 -11.47
N ALA A 299 -24.07 5.99 -12.50
CA ALA A 299 -24.77 5.55 -13.71
C ALA A 299 -24.01 4.43 -14.44
N ARG A 300 -22.68 4.50 -14.47
CA ARG A 300 -21.82 3.45 -15.05
C ARG A 300 -21.94 2.15 -14.28
N ALA A 301 -21.90 2.19 -12.96
CA ALA A 301 -22.10 1.02 -12.11
C ALA A 301 -23.49 0.40 -12.30
N GLU A 302 -24.55 1.22 -12.44
CA GLU A 302 -25.91 0.74 -12.70
C GLU A 302 -26.03 0.02 -14.06
N ILE A 303 -25.36 0.52 -15.11
CA ILE A 303 -25.31 -0.11 -16.44
C ILE A 303 -24.59 -1.46 -16.38
N GLU A 304 -23.45 -1.53 -15.68
CA GLU A 304 -22.66 -2.75 -15.54
C GLU A 304 -23.46 -3.85 -14.79
N MET A 305 -24.12 -3.48 -13.70
CA MET A 305 -25.00 -4.39 -12.94
C MET A 305 -26.24 -4.85 -13.73
N ALA A 306 -26.76 -4.03 -14.65
CA ALA A 306 -27.85 -4.40 -15.54
C ALA A 306 -27.39 -5.40 -16.62
N GLY A 307 -26.16 -5.25 -17.11
CA GLY A 307 -25.55 -6.16 -18.09
C GLY A 307 -25.38 -7.59 -17.55
N ASP A 308 -24.92 -7.73 -16.31
CA ASP A 308 -24.67 -9.04 -15.70
C ASP A 308 -25.96 -9.82 -15.41
N ARG A 309 -27.04 -9.13 -15.04
CA ARG A 309 -28.36 -9.78 -14.88
C ARG A 309 -28.90 -10.36 -16.19
N GLY A 310 -28.54 -9.77 -17.33
CA GLY A 310 -28.92 -10.27 -18.65
C GLY A 310 -28.18 -11.56 -19.06
N ARG A 311 -26.92 -11.73 -18.65
CA ARG A 311 -26.13 -12.94 -18.96
C ARG A 311 -26.44 -14.12 -18.05
N GLY A 312 -26.74 -13.89 -16.77
CA GLY A 312 -27.08 -14.97 -15.83
C GLY A 312 -28.44 -15.63 -16.06
N ALA A 313 -29.34 -14.99 -16.83
CA ALA A 313 -30.67 -15.54 -17.13
C ALA A 313 -30.72 -16.38 -18.42
N ALA A 314 -29.64 -16.41 -19.21
CA ALA A 314 -29.55 -17.14 -20.47
C ALA A 314 -28.65 -18.40 -20.40
N ALA A 315 -28.11 -18.71 -19.22
CA ALA A 315 -27.39 -19.94 -18.89
C ALA A 315 -28.23 -20.80 -17.94
#